data_AF-A0A183V2I2-F1
#
_entry.id   AF-A0A183V2I2-F1
#
_cell.length_a   1.000
_cell.length_b   1.000
_cell.length_c   1.000
_cell.angle_alpha   90.00
_cell.angle_beta   90.00
_cell.angle_gamma   90.00
#
_symmetry.space_group_name_H-M   'P 1'
#
loop_
_entity.id
_entity.type
_entity.pdbx_description
1 polymer ?
#
loop_
_entity_poly.entity_id
_entity_poly.type
_entity_poly.pdbx_seq_one_letter_code
_entity_poly.pdbx_strand_id
1 'polypeptide(L)'
;LTVDPERCLTADELMSDVWIVRCSSALDTPLCTADLLNDEKNFDLLDAMRGQLTGIRAINKQIEIKPLDEATNAILQRRCKIKKADAGSTSITPSSTIPPSPTPCIPSD
;
A
#
# COMPACT_ATOMS: atom_id res chain seq x y z
N LEU A 1 14.08 -4.34 -5.38
CA LEU A 1 13.44 -4.76 -4.10
C LEU A 1 12.14 -5.42 -4.45
N THR A 2 11.86 -6.59 -3.87
CA THR A 2 10.59 -7.28 -4.09
C THR A 2 9.47 -6.54 -3.37
N VAL A 3 8.33 -6.38 -4.04
CA VAL A 3 7.15 -5.69 -3.46
C VAL A 3 6.34 -6.65 -2.58
N ASP A 4 6.39 -7.94 -2.89
CA ASP A 4 5.74 -9.02 -2.14
C ASP A 4 6.58 -9.35 -0.88
N PRO A 5 6.04 -9.15 0.35
CA PRO A 5 6.75 -9.42 1.58
C PRO A 5 7.24 -10.86 1.71
N GLU A 6 6.48 -11.83 1.19
CA GLU A 6 6.80 -13.27 1.29
C GLU A 6 7.95 -13.68 0.38
N ARG A 7 8.31 -12.82 -0.59
CA ARG A 7 9.42 -13.03 -1.53
C ARG A 7 10.61 -12.11 -1.22
N CYS A 8 10.57 -11.37 -0.13
CA CYS A 8 11.71 -10.60 0.33
C CYS A 8 12.79 -11.53 0.89
N LEU A 9 14.04 -11.24 0.54
CA LEU A 9 15.20 -11.90 1.15
C LEU A 9 15.14 -11.74 2.66
N THR A 10 15.30 -12.85 3.37
CA THR A 10 15.49 -12.85 4.81
C THR A 10 16.87 -12.31 5.17
N ALA A 11 17.04 -11.94 6.43
CA ALA A 11 18.34 -11.48 6.93
C ALA A 11 19.41 -12.56 6.76
N ASP A 12 19.08 -13.83 6.99
CA ASP A 12 20.03 -14.95 6.89
C ASP A 12 20.47 -15.19 5.45
N GLU A 13 19.54 -15.12 4.49
CA GLU A 13 19.85 -15.24 3.06
C GLU A 13 20.73 -14.08 2.59
N LEU A 14 20.43 -12.84 3.02
CA LEU A 14 21.25 -11.67 2.70
C LEU A 14 22.66 -11.80 3.28
N MET A 15 22.78 -12.25 4.53
CA MET A 15 24.08 -12.43 5.19
C MET A 15 24.89 -13.59 4.60
N SER A 16 24.25 -14.47 3.83
CA SER A 16 24.92 -15.54 3.09
C SER A 16 25.36 -15.12 1.68
N ASP A 17 24.97 -13.94 1.21
CA ASP A 17 25.32 -13.45 -0.13
C ASP A 17 26.83 -13.22 -0.27
N VAL A 18 27.40 -13.59 -1.42
CA VAL A 18 28.84 -13.52 -1.68
C VAL A 18 29.37 -12.08 -1.59
N TRP A 19 28.58 -11.07 -2.00
CA TRP A 19 28.97 -9.67 -1.88
C TRP A 19 29.08 -9.22 -0.42
N ILE A 20 28.30 -9.81 0.47
CA ILE A 20 28.32 -9.53 1.91
C ILE A 20 29.42 -10.33 2.60
N VAL A 21 29.46 -11.65 2.39
CA VAL A 21 30.42 -12.58 3.03
C VAL A 21 31.86 -12.28 2.61
N ARG A 22 32.08 -11.93 1.34
CA ARG A 22 33.42 -11.66 0.79
C ARG A 22 33.60 -10.18 0.47
N CYS A 23 33.00 -9.29 1.26
CA CYS A 23 33.08 -7.85 1.05
C CYS A 23 34.54 -7.34 1.00
N SER A 24 35.47 -7.97 1.73
CA SER A 24 36.90 -7.66 1.68
C SER A 24 37.57 -7.94 0.33
N SER A 25 36.93 -8.76 -0.52
CA SER A 25 37.39 -9.09 -1.87
C SER A 25 36.55 -8.38 -2.94
N ALA A 26 35.70 -7.44 -2.55
CA ALA A 26 34.94 -6.63 -3.50
C ALA A 26 35.88 -5.75 -4.36
N LEU A 27 35.44 -5.45 -5.57
CA LEU A 27 36.17 -4.56 -6.47
C LEU A 27 36.17 -3.13 -5.94
N ASP A 28 37.34 -2.49 -5.94
CA ASP A 28 37.51 -1.09 -5.54
C ASP A 28 37.12 -0.12 -6.68
N THR A 29 35.94 -0.35 -7.25
CA THR A 29 35.43 0.49 -8.34
C THR A 29 34.98 1.82 -7.78
N PRO A 30 35.50 2.96 -8.27
CA PRO A 30 35.07 4.27 -7.78
C PRO A 30 33.59 4.50 -8.06
N LEU A 31 32.86 5.00 -7.07
CA LEU A 31 31.43 5.30 -7.14
C LEU A 31 31.19 6.80 -7.12
N CYS A 32 30.19 7.27 -7.88
CA CYS A 32 29.80 8.68 -7.92
C CYS A 32 28.92 9.12 -6.73
N THR A 33 28.77 8.27 -5.71
CA THR A 33 27.82 8.50 -4.60
C THR A 33 28.15 9.76 -3.81
N ALA A 34 29.42 10.08 -3.61
CA ALA A 34 29.86 11.28 -2.89
C ALA A 34 29.47 12.57 -3.64
N ASP A 35 29.66 12.59 -4.96
CA ASP A 35 29.29 13.74 -5.80
C ASP A 35 27.78 13.93 -5.84
N LEU A 36 27.02 12.83 -5.87
CA LEU A 36 25.56 12.85 -5.91
C LEU A 36 24.94 13.29 -4.57
N LEU A 37 25.51 12.88 -3.44
CA LEU A 37 25.00 13.21 -2.09
C LEU A 37 25.12 14.70 -1.75
N ASN A 38 26.04 15.44 -2.38
CA ASN A 38 26.24 16.87 -2.16
C ASN A 38 25.21 17.76 -2.87
N ASP A 39 24.31 17.19 -3.69
CA ASP A 39 23.20 17.95 -4.29
C ASP A 39 22.11 18.22 -3.24
N GLU A 40 21.60 19.45 -3.14
CA GLU A 40 20.63 19.89 -2.12
C GLU A 40 19.30 19.10 -2.17
N LYS A 41 19.04 18.40 -3.28
CA LYS A 41 17.84 17.57 -3.51
C LYS A 41 17.79 16.29 -2.65
N ASN A 42 18.85 15.95 -1.93
CA ASN A 42 18.91 14.71 -1.14
C ASN A 42 18.19 14.81 0.22
N PHE A 43 17.84 16.01 0.70
CA PHE A 43 17.06 16.14 1.93
C PHE A 43 15.65 15.54 1.80
N ASP A 44 15.02 15.70 0.63
CA ASP A 44 13.68 15.16 0.35
C ASP A 44 13.68 13.62 0.28
N LEU A 45 14.83 13.01 -0.06
CA LEU A 45 14.96 11.56 -0.15
C LEU A 45 14.76 10.89 1.21
N LEU A 46 15.30 11.47 2.29
CA LEU A 46 15.17 10.91 3.63
C LEU A 46 13.73 11.00 4.15
N ASP A 47 13.01 12.07 3.82
CA ASP A 47 11.61 12.22 4.21
C ASP A 47 10.69 11.31 3.39
N ALA A 48 10.93 11.18 2.08
CA ALA A 48 10.24 10.23 1.23
C ALA A 48 10.41 8.78 1.75
N MET A 49 11.63 8.41 2.13
CA MET A 49 11.93 7.09 2.70
C MET A 49 11.19 6.85 4.02
N ARG A 50 11.11 7.87 4.89
CA ARG A 50 10.32 7.80 6.13
C ARG A 50 8.83 7.56 5.85
N GLY A 51 8.27 8.26 4.87
CA GLY A 51 6.88 8.08 4.44
C GLY A 51 6.63 6.65 3.96
N GLN A 52 7.52 6.11 3.13
CA GLN A 52 7.41 4.74 2.63
C GLN A 52 7.52 3.68 3.74
N LEU A 53 8.49 3.82 4.65
CA LEU A 53 8.66 2.89 5.77
C LEU A 53 7.43 2.88 6.70
N THR A 54 6.77 4.02 6.87
CA THR A 54 5.52 4.12 7.63
C THR A 54 4.38 3.34 6.96
N GLY A 55 4.29 3.38 5.63
CA GLY A 55 3.28 2.65 4.86
C GLY A 55 3.51 1.14 4.81
N ILE A 56 4.76 0.67 4.80
CA ILE A 56 5.09 -0.76 4.74
C ILE A 56 4.87 -1.44 6.10
N ARG A 57 5.11 -0.72 7.21
CA ARG A 57 4.97 -1.29 8.55
C ARG A 57 3.49 -1.47 8.91
N ALA A 58 3.10 -2.70 9.26
CA ALA A 58 1.82 -2.93 9.91
C ALA A 58 1.78 -2.20 11.27
N ILE A 59 0.99 -1.12 11.36
CA ILE A 59 0.81 -0.39 12.61
C ILE A 59 -0.25 -1.14 13.42
N ASN A 60 0.19 -1.98 14.38
CA ASN A 60 -0.69 -2.72 15.30
C ASN A 60 -1.51 -1.84 16.26
N LYS A 61 -1.55 -0.52 16.05
CA LYS A 61 -2.44 0.42 16.75
C LYS A 61 -3.68 0.76 15.91
N GLN A 62 -4.06 -0.11 14.99
CA GLN A 62 -5.21 0.08 14.13
C GLN A 62 -6.47 0.11 15.01
N ILE A 63 -7.16 1.24 15.03
CA ILE A 63 -8.55 1.28 15.44
C ILE A 63 -9.29 0.30 14.53
N GLU A 64 -9.85 -0.76 15.11
CA GLU A 64 -10.67 -1.69 14.35
C GLU A 64 -11.92 -0.95 13.85
N ILE A 65 -12.15 -1.00 12.54
CA ILE A 65 -13.32 -0.38 11.95
C ILE A 65 -14.53 -1.19 12.41
N LYS A 66 -15.47 -0.53 13.08
CA LYS A 66 -16.73 -1.16 13.51
C LYS A 66 -17.48 -1.74 12.29
N PRO A 67 -18.20 -2.86 12.48
CA PRO A 67 -19.19 -3.33 11.52
C PRO A 67 -20.14 -2.20 11.09
N LEU A 68 -20.57 -2.20 9.83
CA LEU A 68 -21.29 -1.06 9.23
C LEU A 68 -22.64 -0.77 9.90
N ASP A 69 -23.28 -1.80 10.42
CA ASP A 69 -24.53 -1.75 11.21
C ASP A 69 -24.33 -1.09 12.58
N GLU A 70 -23.16 -1.27 13.19
CA GLU A 70 -22.78 -0.65 14.46
C GLU A 70 -22.10 0.73 14.27
N ALA A 71 -21.60 1.00 13.07
CA ALA A 71 -20.89 2.22 12.74
C ALA A 71 -21.85 3.42 12.63
N THR A 72 -21.57 4.47 13.39
CA THR A 72 -22.32 5.73 13.32
C THR A 72 -21.38 6.89 13.01
N ASN A 73 -21.64 7.58 11.90
CA ASN A 73 -21.01 8.87 11.58
C ASN A 73 -22.00 9.78 10.84
N ALA A 74 -21.68 11.06 10.73
CA ALA A 74 -22.55 12.07 10.15
C ALA A 74 -22.96 11.77 8.70
N ILE A 75 -22.07 11.16 7.90
CA ILE A 75 -22.33 10.79 6.51
C ILE A 75 -23.32 9.62 6.45
N LEU A 76 -23.09 8.56 7.24
CA LEU A 76 -23.98 7.41 7.32
C LEU A 76 -25.39 7.82 7.76
N GLN A 77 -25.49 8.65 8.81
CA GLN A 77 -26.78 9.14 9.28
C GLN A 77 -27.54 9.93 8.20
N ARG A 78 -26.86 10.83 7.47
CA ARG A 78 -27.48 11.61 6.40
C ARG A 78 -28.02 10.70 5.29
N ARG A 79 -27.22 9.71 4.84
CA ARG A 79 -27.63 8.76 3.80
C ARG A 79 -28.78 7.84 4.25
N CYS A 80 -28.76 7.37 5.50
CA CYS A 80 -29.87 6.58 6.05
C CYS A 80 -31.17 7.39 6.15
N LYS A 81 -31.09 8.69 6.48
CA LYS A 81 -32.25 9.60 6.48
C LYS A 81 -32.83 9.79 5.08
N ILE A 82 -31.98 9.97 4.07
CA ILE A 82 -32.42 10.08 2.67
C ILE A 82 -33.12 8.80 2.22
N LYS A 83 -32.53 7.62 2.48
CA LYS A 83 -33.16 6.32 2.15
C LYS A 83 -34.52 6.14 2.83
N LYS A 84 -34.67 6.58 4.08
CA LYS A 84 -35.94 6.52 4.81
C LYS A 84 -36.98 7.52 4.30
N ALA A 85 -36.54 8.69 3.84
CA ALA A 85 -37.43 9.68 3.21
C ALA A 85 -37.92 9.22 1.84
N ASP A 86 -37.07 8.51 1.09
CA ASP A 86 -37.40 7.92 -0.22
C ASP A 86 -38.36 6.72 -0.09
N ALA A 87 -38.24 5.92 0.98
CA ALA A 87 -39.18 4.83 1.28
C ALA A 87 -40.61 5.29 1.63
N GLY A 88 -40.85 6.60 1.81
CA GLY A 88 -42.18 7.19 1.98
C GLY A 88 -42.89 7.52 0.66
N SER A 89 -42.20 7.42 -0.48
CA SER A 89 -42.76 7.63 -1.82
C SER A 89 -42.45 6.44 -2.72
N THR A 90 -43.49 5.63 -2.94
CA THR A 90 -43.65 4.74 -4.10
C THR A 90 -42.84 3.44 -4.13
N SER A 91 -43.59 2.34 -4.27
CA SER A 91 -43.11 1.01 -4.65
C SER A 91 -42.29 1.04 -5.94
N ILE A 92 -40.98 0.83 -5.87
CA ILE A 92 -40.21 0.36 -7.01
C ILE A 92 -39.12 -0.59 -6.50
N THR A 93 -39.23 -1.85 -6.90
CA THR A 93 -38.25 -2.92 -6.68
C THR A 93 -36.90 -2.51 -7.27
N PRO A 94 -35.80 -2.43 -6.49
CA PRO A 94 -34.49 -2.26 -7.08
C PRO A 94 -34.01 -3.61 -7.61
N SER A 95 -34.12 -3.83 -8.92
CA SER A 95 -33.39 -4.88 -9.61
C SER A 95 -31.90 -4.57 -9.48
N SER A 96 -31.19 -5.35 -8.67
CA SER A 96 -29.74 -5.27 -8.50
C SER A 96 -29.04 -5.81 -9.75
N THR A 97 -28.97 -5.01 -10.82
CA THR A 97 -28.05 -5.29 -11.92
C THR A 97 -26.68 -4.73 -11.53
N ILE A 98 -25.87 -5.60 -10.92
CA ILE A 98 -24.42 -5.39 -10.76
C ILE A 98 -23.84 -5.37 -12.19
N PRO A 99 -23.16 -4.29 -12.64
CA PRO A 99 -22.44 -4.35 -13.91
C PRO A 99 -21.33 -5.42 -13.78
N PRO A 100 -21.17 -6.32 -14.76
CA PRO A 100 -20.14 -7.34 -14.69
C PRO A 100 -18.76 -6.70 -14.59
N SER A 101 -17.94 -7.25 -13.69
CA SER A 101 -16.52 -6.93 -13.54
C SER A 101 -15.82 -6.98 -14.90
N PRO A 102 -14.92 -6.03 -15.22
CA PRO A 102 -14.08 -6.17 -16.40
C PRO A 102 -13.22 -7.43 -16.24
N THR A 103 -13.30 -8.32 -17.22
CA THR A 103 -12.49 -9.54 -17.34
C THR A 103 -11.02 -9.16 -17.46
N PRO A 104 -10.08 -9.84 -16.77
CA PRO A 104 -8.65 -9.61 -16.98
C PRO A 104 -8.27 -10.05 -18.40
N CYS A 105 -7.70 -9.14 -19.20
CA CYS A 105 -7.10 -9.50 -20.48
C CYS A 105 -5.89 -10.41 -20.23
N ILE A 106 -6.03 -11.69 -20.53
CA ILE A 106 -4.91 -12.64 -20.60
C ILE A 106 -4.20 -12.40 -21.93
N PRO A 107 -2.88 -12.10 -21.95
CA PRO A 107 -2.12 -12.03 -23.20
C PRO A 107 -2.03 -13.43 -23.81
N SER A 108 -2.34 -13.54 -25.10
CA SER A 108 -2.09 -14.75 -25.89
C SER A 108 -0.62 -14.80 -26.32
N ASP A 109 -0.05 -16.01 -26.31
CA ASP A 109 1.29 -16.36 -26.79
C ASP A 109 1.60 -15.85 -28.21
#